data_AF-A0A7L2IGD7-F1
#
_entry.id   AF-A0A7L2IGD7-F1
#
_cell.length_a   1.000
_cell.length_b   1.000
_cell.length_c   1.000
_cell.angle_alpha   90.00
_cell.angle_beta   90.00
_cell.angle_gamma   90.00
#
_symmetry.space_group_name_H-M   'P 1'
#
loop_
_entity.id
_entity.type
_entity.pdbx_description
1 polymer ?
#
loop_
_entity_poly.entity_id
_entity_poly.type
_entity_poly.pdbx_seq_one_letter_code
_entity_poly.pdbx_strand_id
1 'polypeptide(L)'
;DIPSHLDDLPPTMLKKDYANVPIINSVDDVVRRLLSLEMASQKEKVKIKTEQLVEKVRRSPSDNGSHEVQVAVLTAKIRTLEEHLQRHPKDKNNRRRMLMAMDQRRKLLSYLRRVRYSTFENTCRLLGIHYSLPPAYNRRPTKRWLVKKAFCIKVW
;
A
#
# COMPACT_ATOMS: atom_id res chain seq x y z
N ASP A 1 18.23 11.08 -4.28
CA ASP A 1 17.19 10.89 -3.25
C ASP A 1 16.47 9.57 -3.43
N ILE A 2 15.99 8.96 -2.34
CA ILE A 2 15.19 7.73 -2.42
C ILE A 2 13.80 8.12 -2.95
N PRO A 3 13.35 7.58 -4.10
CA PRO A 3 12.07 7.94 -4.70
C PRO A 3 10.93 7.56 -3.74
N SER A 4 10.01 8.51 -3.50
CA SER A 4 8.82 8.30 -2.68
C SER A 4 7.59 8.07 -3.56
N HIS A 5 6.73 7.15 -3.17
CA HIS A 5 5.40 6.94 -3.74
C HIS A 5 4.48 8.16 -3.59
N LEU A 6 4.88 9.18 -2.83
CA LEU A 6 4.17 10.45 -2.69
C LEU A 6 4.64 11.52 -3.68
N ASP A 7 5.72 11.30 -4.42
CA ASP A 7 6.29 12.29 -5.34
C ASP A 7 5.34 12.60 -6.52
N ASP A 8 4.42 11.68 -6.85
CA ASP A 8 3.38 11.91 -7.86
C ASP A 8 2.34 12.98 -7.46
N LEU A 9 2.28 13.38 -6.19
CA LEU A 9 1.28 14.34 -5.70
C LEU A 9 1.76 15.78 -5.98
N PRO A 10 1.02 16.58 -6.76
CA PRO A 10 1.41 17.96 -7.02
C PRO A 10 1.37 18.78 -5.72
N PRO A 11 2.37 19.64 -5.45
CA PRO A 11 2.45 20.40 -4.21
C PRO A 11 1.31 21.41 -4.05
N THR A 12 0.72 21.85 -5.15
CA THR A 12 -0.40 22.81 -5.17
C THR A 12 -1.75 22.20 -4.80
N MET A 13 -1.87 20.86 -4.72
CA MET A 13 -3.12 20.22 -4.31
C MET A 13 -3.50 20.63 -2.89
N LEU A 14 -4.80 20.78 -2.64
CA LEU A 14 -5.31 21.11 -1.33
C LEU A 14 -5.33 19.87 -0.41
N LYS A 15 -5.20 20.11 0.89
CA LYS A 15 -5.49 19.11 1.93
C LYS A 15 -6.92 18.60 1.77
N LYS A 16 -7.11 17.29 1.95
CA LYS A 16 -8.39 16.59 1.76
C LYS A 16 -9.59 17.29 2.43
N ASP A 17 -9.41 17.71 3.68
CA ASP A 17 -10.51 18.22 4.51
C ASP A 17 -11.07 19.55 3.99
N TYR A 18 -10.28 20.30 3.21
CA TYR A 18 -10.67 21.61 2.66
C TYR A 18 -11.08 21.55 1.19
N ALA A 19 -10.84 20.43 0.50
CA ALA A 19 -11.09 20.29 -0.93
C ALA A 19 -12.58 20.46 -1.32
N ASN A 20 -13.49 20.06 -0.42
CA ASN A 20 -14.94 20.10 -0.68
C ASN A 20 -15.62 21.40 -0.21
N VAL A 21 -14.86 22.38 0.29
CA VAL A 21 -15.43 23.63 0.83
C VAL A 21 -15.69 24.60 -0.33
N PRO A 22 -16.94 25.07 -0.56
CA PRO A 22 -17.29 25.91 -1.72
C PRO A 22 -16.51 27.23 -1.80
N ILE A 23 -16.12 27.78 -0.64
CA ILE A 23 -15.48 29.09 -0.51
C ILE A 23 -14.05 29.07 -1.06
N ILE A 24 -13.41 27.91 -1.21
CA ILE A 24 -11.96 27.80 -1.48
C ILE A 24 -11.50 28.46 -2.79
N ASN A 25 -12.42 28.60 -3.76
CA ASN A 25 -12.13 29.20 -5.06
C ASN A 25 -12.03 30.74 -4.97
N SER A 26 -12.67 31.37 -3.99
CA SER A 26 -12.69 32.82 -3.81
C SER A 26 -11.67 33.34 -2.79
N VAL A 27 -10.88 32.47 -2.18
CA VAL A 27 -9.89 32.84 -1.17
C VAL A 27 -8.59 33.31 -1.81
N ASP A 28 -7.92 34.26 -1.17
CA ASP A 28 -6.57 34.74 -1.48
C ASP A 28 -5.56 33.61 -1.70
N ASP A 29 -4.62 33.85 -2.61
CA ASP A 29 -3.57 32.89 -3.00
C ASP A 29 -2.68 32.47 -1.82
N VAL A 30 -2.44 33.37 -0.87
CA VAL A 30 -1.64 33.08 0.34
C VAL A 30 -2.31 32.00 1.19
N VAL A 31 -3.61 32.13 1.45
CA VAL A 31 -4.36 31.15 2.23
C VAL A 31 -4.48 29.84 1.46
N ARG A 32 -4.68 29.90 0.14
CA ARG A 32 -4.65 28.70 -0.73
C ARG A 32 -3.31 27.95 -0.61
N ARG A 33 -2.19 28.67 -0.57
CA ARG A 33 -0.86 28.08 -0.38
C ARG A 33 -0.69 27.45 1.00
N LEU A 34 -1.18 28.09 2.07
CA LEU A 34 -1.15 27.52 3.43
C LEU A 34 -1.94 26.21 3.56
N LEU A 35 -3.03 26.09 2.79
CA LEU A 35 -3.88 24.89 2.76
C LEU A 35 -3.43 23.84 1.73
N SER A 36 -2.35 24.11 0.99
CA SER A 36 -1.79 23.21 -0.03
C SER A 36 -0.91 22.10 0.57
N LEU A 37 -0.56 21.10 -0.26
CA LEU A 37 0.34 20.01 0.10
C LEU A 37 1.80 20.42 0.23
N GLU A 38 2.16 21.58 -0.31
CA GLU A 38 3.48 22.20 -0.15
C GLU A 38 3.79 22.38 1.35
N MET A 39 2.81 22.91 2.10
CA MET A 39 2.92 23.21 3.54
C MET A 39 2.35 22.10 4.43
N ALA A 40 2.03 20.93 3.84
CA ALA A 40 1.36 19.84 4.53
C ALA A 40 2.31 18.86 5.23
N SER A 41 1.81 18.23 6.29
CA SER A 41 2.49 17.12 6.95
C SER A 41 2.49 15.88 6.05
N GLN A 42 3.50 15.00 6.23
CA GLN A 42 3.54 13.69 5.59
C GLN A 42 2.25 12.88 5.80
N LYS A 43 1.62 13.02 6.97
CA LYS A 43 0.34 12.35 7.29
C LYS A 43 -0.79 12.80 6.35
N GLU A 44 -0.84 14.07 5.99
CA GLU A 44 -1.85 14.63 5.09
C GLU A 44 -1.62 14.16 3.65
N LYS A 45 -0.36 14.10 3.21
CA LYS A 45 0.01 13.51 1.90
C LYS A 45 -0.39 12.04 1.81
N VAL A 46 -0.11 11.26 2.86
CA VAL A 46 -0.53 9.85 2.94
C VAL A 46 -2.05 9.73 2.95
N LYS A 47 -2.78 10.62 3.63
CA LYS A 47 -4.26 10.63 3.64
C LYS A 47 -4.82 10.77 2.22
N ILE A 48 -4.27 11.67 1.41
CA ILE A 48 -4.69 11.85 0.01
C ILE A 48 -4.32 10.62 -0.84
N LYS A 49 -3.08 10.11 -0.72
CA LYS A 49 -2.67 8.91 -1.47
C LYS A 49 -3.51 7.68 -1.11
N THR A 50 -3.88 7.53 0.17
CA THR A 50 -4.77 6.46 0.62
C THR A 50 -6.14 6.58 -0.03
N GLU A 51 -6.70 7.79 -0.11
CA GLU A 51 -7.98 8.04 -0.76
C GLU A 51 -7.92 7.77 -2.26
N GLN A 52 -6.88 8.22 -2.96
CA GLN A 52 -6.68 7.90 -4.39
C GLN A 52 -6.60 6.39 -4.65
N LEU A 53 -6.00 5.62 -3.75
CA LEU A 53 -5.96 4.16 -3.86
C LEU A 53 -7.31 3.50 -3.53
N VAL A 54 -8.04 4.04 -2.55
CA VAL A 54 -9.38 3.57 -2.19
C VAL A 54 -10.37 3.87 -3.32
N GLU A 55 -10.32 5.05 -3.91
CA GLU A 55 -11.13 5.49 -5.05
C GLU A 55 -11.08 4.50 -6.21
N LYS A 56 -9.88 4.00 -6.52
CA LYS A 56 -9.68 3.07 -7.63
C LYS A 56 -10.41 1.75 -7.45
N VAL A 57 -10.65 1.33 -6.20
CA VAL A 57 -11.11 -0.03 -5.89
C VAL A 57 -12.50 -0.04 -5.24
N ARG A 58 -12.96 1.08 -4.67
CA ARG A 58 -14.27 1.16 -4.00
C ARG A 58 -15.41 0.84 -4.97
N ARG A 59 -16.45 0.19 -4.45
CA ARG A 59 -17.65 -0.16 -5.22
C ARG A 59 -18.68 0.96 -5.27
N SER A 60 -18.80 1.68 -4.16
CA SER A 60 -19.69 2.82 -3.98
C SER A 60 -18.94 3.93 -3.24
N PRO A 61 -19.38 5.19 -3.36
CA PRO A 61 -18.69 6.32 -2.72
C PRO A 61 -18.71 6.26 -1.19
N SER A 62 -19.67 5.54 -0.59
CA SER A 62 -19.81 5.38 0.85
C SER A 62 -19.19 4.09 1.42
N ASP A 63 -18.58 3.25 0.57
CA ASP A 63 -17.96 2.00 1.02
C ASP A 63 -16.58 2.25 1.63
N ASN A 64 -16.51 2.17 2.96
CA ASN A 64 -15.27 2.28 3.73
C ASN A 64 -14.82 0.93 4.31
N GLY A 65 -15.67 -0.10 4.26
CA GLY A 65 -15.54 -1.32 5.06
C GLY A 65 -15.20 -2.57 4.26
N SER A 66 -15.36 -2.56 2.93
CA SER A 66 -15.10 -3.72 2.12
C SER A 66 -13.64 -4.19 2.18
N HIS A 67 -13.45 -5.49 1.96
CA HIS A 67 -12.12 -6.12 1.97
C HIS A 67 -11.18 -5.48 0.93
N GLU A 68 -11.74 -4.96 -0.15
CA GLU A 68 -11.03 -4.31 -1.26
C GLU A 68 -10.46 -2.96 -0.83
N VAL A 69 -11.29 -2.16 -0.17
CA VAL A 69 -10.90 -0.88 0.45
C VAL A 69 -9.86 -1.10 1.55
N GLN A 70 -10.05 -2.11 2.40
CA GLN A 70 -9.06 -2.45 3.44
C GLN A 70 -7.70 -2.85 2.85
N VAL A 71 -7.68 -3.60 1.74
CA VAL A 71 -6.46 -3.96 1.02
C VAL A 71 -5.76 -2.71 0.45
N ALA A 72 -6.51 -1.74 -0.08
CA ALA A 72 -5.97 -0.47 -0.56
C ALA A 72 -5.32 0.34 0.57
N VAL A 73 -6.01 0.48 1.71
CA VAL A 73 -5.49 1.18 2.91
C VAL A 73 -4.22 0.51 3.44
N LEU A 74 -4.21 -0.83 3.57
CA LEU A 74 -3.02 -1.57 3.98
C LEU A 74 -1.86 -1.38 2.99
N THR A 75 -2.15 -1.31 1.69
CA THR A 75 -1.13 -1.11 0.66
C THR A 75 -0.47 0.26 0.78
N ALA A 76 -1.24 1.31 1.02
CA ALA A 76 -0.69 2.65 1.29
C ALA A 76 0.19 2.67 2.56
N LYS A 77 -0.27 1.99 3.63
CA LYS A 77 0.50 1.85 4.88
C LYS A 77 1.82 1.10 4.67
N ILE A 78 1.80 0.02 3.89
CA ILE A 78 3.00 -0.77 3.58
C ILE A 78 4.01 0.09 2.81
N ARG A 79 3.59 0.81 1.75
CA ARG A 79 4.46 1.69 0.97
C ARG A 79 5.11 2.78 1.84
N THR A 80 4.33 3.39 2.73
CA THR A 80 4.85 4.40 3.68
C THR A 80 5.88 3.81 4.64
N LEU A 81 5.65 2.61 5.18
CA LEU A 81 6.59 1.94 6.08
C LEU A 81 7.85 1.47 5.35
N GLU A 82 7.72 1.05 4.11
CA GLU A 82 8.84 0.64 3.26
C GLU A 82 9.81 1.79 3.05
N GLU A 83 9.33 2.98 2.70
CA GLU A 83 10.16 4.19 2.56
C GLU A 83 10.86 4.59 3.86
N HIS A 84 10.14 4.53 4.99
CA HIS A 84 10.72 4.79 6.30
C HIS A 84 11.87 3.83 6.61
N LEU A 85 11.70 2.54 6.32
CA LEU A 85 12.70 1.51 6.58
C LEU A 85 13.88 1.56 5.61
N GLN A 86 13.68 2.06 4.38
CA GLN A 86 14.80 2.32 3.46
C GLN A 86 15.74 3.39 4.02
N ARG A 87 15.20 4.44 4.66
CA ARG A 87 15.99 5.46 5.36
C ARG A 87 16.51 4.98 6.72
N HIS A 88 15.73 4.17 7.43
CA HIS A 88 16.01 3.70 8.79
C HIS A 88 15.97 2.16 8.91
N PRO A 89 17.00 1.46 8.38
CA PRO A 89 16.98 -0.01 8.30
C PRO A 89 17.08 -0.71 9.67
N LYS A 90 17.53 0.00 10.71
CA LYS A 90 17.70 -0.55 12.08
C LYS A 90 16.40 -0.55 12.90
N ASP A 91 15.32 0.07 12.43
CA ASP A 91 14.04 0.13 13.14
C ASP A 91 13.27 -1.20 13.04
N LYS A 92 13.48 -2.06 14.04
CA LYS A 92 12.83 -3.38 14.12
C LYS A 92 11.34 -3.29 14.40
N ASN A 93 10.88 -2.26 15.10
CA ASN A 93 9.48 -2.12 15.51
C ASN A 93 8.60 -1.81 14.30
N ASN A 94 9.03 -0.87 13.47
CA ASN A 94 8.32 -0.55 12.23
C ASN A 94 8.43 -1.67 11.20
N ARG A 95 9.56 -2.38 11.13
CA ARG A 95 9.69 -3.59 10.31
C ARG A 95 8.68 -4.67 10.70
N ARG A 96 8.50 -4.93 12.01
CA ARG A 96 7.48 -5.85 12.52
C ARG A 96 6.07 -5.41 12.12
N ARG A 97 5.75 -4.12 12.30
CA ARG A 97 4.45 -3.55 11.91
C ARG A 97 4.17 -3.69 10.41
N MET A 98 5.19 -3.50 9.57
CA MET A 98 5.09 -3.68 8.13
C MET A 98 4.80 -5.14 7.76
N LEU A 99 5.54 -6.09 8.31
CA LEU A 99 5.32 -7.52 8.07
C LEU A 99 3.91 -7.97 8.50
N MET A 100 3.44 -7.50 9.67
CA MET A 100 2.07 -7.76 10.12
C MET A 100 1.01 -7.20 9.15
N ALA A 101 1.22 -6.01 8.61
CA ALA A 101 0.33 -5.42 7.61
C ALA A 101 0.34 -6.20 6.28
N MET A 102 1.52 -6.68 5.85
CA MET A 102 1.64 -7.54 4.67
C MET A 102 0.88 -8.86 4.84
N ASP A 103 1.00 -9.50 6.00
CA ASP A 103 0.29 -10.74 6.31
C ASP A 103 -1.23 -10.53 6.41
N GLN A 104 -1.67 -9.43 7.04
CA GLN A 104 -3.08 -9.07 7.07
C GLN A 104 -3.63 -8.85 5.66
N ARG A 105 -2.91 -8.12 4.81
CA ARG A 105 -3.29 -7.90 3.40
C ARG A 105 -3.39 -9.23 2.65
N ARG A 106 -2.43 -10.14 2.86
CA ARG A 106 -2.44 -11.48 2.24
C ARG A 106 -3.66 -12.30 2.66
N LYS A 107 -4.05 -12.24 3.95
CA LYS A 107 -5.26 -12.90 4.46
C LYS A 107 -6.53 -12.36 3.79
N LEU A 108 -6.67 -11.04 3.67
CA LEU A 108 -7.81 -10.40 3.00
C LEU A 108 -7.88 -10.80 1.51
N LEU A 109 -6.76 -10.79 0.80
CA LEU A 109 -6.69 -11.24 -0.59
C LEU A 109 -7.04 -12.73 -0.74
N SER A 110 -6.58 -13.57 0.19
CA SER A 110 -6.95 -14.99 0.21
C SER A 110 -8.45 -15.20 0.45
N TYR A 111 -9.08 -14.35 1.27
CA TYR A 111 -10.52 -14.39 1.48
C TYR A 111 -11.28 -13.95 0.23
N LEU A 112 -10.90 -12.81 -0.35
CA LEU A 112 -11.48 -12.30 -1.61
C LEU A 112 -11.41 -13.35 -2.71
N ARG A 113 -10.25 -13.99 -2.89
CA ARG A 113 -10.07 -15.04 -3.91
C ARG A 113 -11.02 -16.23 -3.75
N ARG A 114 -11.41 -16.56 -2.51
CA ARG A 114 -12.34 -17.67 -2.22
C ARG A 114 -13.80 -17.28 -2.42
N VAL A 115 -14.16 -16.04 -2.09
CA VAL A 115 -15.57 -15.58 -2.09
C VAL A 115 -15.96 -14.94 -3.42
N ARG A 116 -15.11 -14.07 -3.99
CA ARG A 116 -15.36 -13.34 -5.24
C ARG A 116 -14.07 -13.18 -6.05
N TYR A 117 -13.89 -14.08 -7.02
CA TYR A 117 -12.67 -14.11 -7.83
C TYR A 117 -12.52 -12.87 -8.74
N SER A 118 -13.60 -12.43 -9.39
CA SER A 118 -13.58 -11.26 -10.28
C SER A 118 -13.09 -9.99 -9.59
N THR A 119 -13.55 -9.76 -8.36
CA THR A 119 -13.13 -8.59 -7.60
C THR A 119 -11.70 -8.73 -7.08
N PHE A 120 -11.30 -9.93 -6.65
CA PHE A 120 -9.90 -10.22 -6.34
C PHE A 120 -8.96 -9.85 -7.51
N GLU A 121 -9.26 -10.32 -8.72
CA GLU A 121 -8.45 -10.05 -9.90
C GLU A 121 -8.37 -8.55 -10.20
N ASN A 122 -9.51 -7.85 -10.17
CA ASN A 122 -9.57 -6.40 -10.36
C ASN A 122 -8.74 -5.66 -9.31
N THR A 123 -8.83 -6.04 -8.03
CA THR A 123 -8.05 -5.40 -6.96
C THR A 123 -6.54 -5.60 -7.14
N CYS A 124 -6.13 -6.81 -7.54
CA CYS A 124 -4.73 -7.12 -7.83
C CYS A 124 -4.20 -6.29 -9.01
N ARG A 125 -5.01 -6.17 -10.09
CA ARG A 125 -4.67 -5.36 -11.26
C ARG A 125 -4.52 -3.88 -10.92
N LEU A 126 -5.53 -3.30 -10.25
CA LEU A 126 -5.57 -1.87 -9.94
C LEU A 126 -4.49 -1.41 -8.95
N LEU A 127 -4.16 -2.26 -7.97
CA LEU A 127 -3.14 -1.95 -6.95
C LEU A 127 -1.72 -2.41 -7.35
N GLY A 128 -1.59 -3.19 -8.43
CA GLY A 128 -0.32 -3.77 -8.86
C GLY A 128 0.22 -4.83 -7.90
N ILE A 129 -0.65 -5.69 -7.36
CA ILE A 129 -0.29 -6.71 -6.37
C ILE A 129 -0.17 -8.07 -7.04
N HIS A 130 1.02 -8.66 -7.02
CA HIS A 130 1.24 -10.05 -7.41
C HIS A 130 0.93 -11.00 -6.24
N TYR A 131 -0.06 -11.87 -6.40
CA TYR A 131 -0.46 -12.84 -5.38
C TYR A 131 0.21 -14.21 -5.63
N SER A 132 0.97 -14.69 -4.64
CA SER A 132 1.54 -16.04 -4.64
C SER A 132 0.94 -16.93 -3.56
N LEU A 133 0.69 -18.18 -3.96
CA LEU A 133 0.20 -19.22 -3.04
C LEU A 133 1.25 -19.53 -1.97
N PRO A 134 0.86 -19.77 -0.71
CA PRO A 134 1.78 -20.26 0.29
C PRO A 134 2.26 -21.67 -0.08
N PRO A 135 3.54 -21.99 0.12
CA PRO A 135 4.03 -23.35 -0.09
C PRO A 135 3.37 -24.29 0.93
N ALA A 136 3.21 -25.56 0.56
CA ALA A 136 2.62 -26.57 1.45
C ALA A 136 3.43 -26.77 2.74
N TYR A 137 4.75 -26.62 2.66
CA TYR A 137 5.66 -26.81 3.79
C TYR A 137 6.67 -25.67 3.91
N ASN A 138 6.81 -25.11 5.10
CA ASN A 138 7.84 -24.12 5.43
C ASN A 138 9.07 -24.84 6.00
N ARG A 139 9.92 -25.37 5.12
CA ARG A 139 11.20 -26.00 5.52
C ARG A 139 12.34 -24.99 5.42
N ARG A 140 13.24 -24.99 6.41
CA ARG A 140 14.49 -24.22 6.33
C ARG A 140 15.48 -24.97 5.42
N PRO A 141 15.86 -24.42 4.25
CA PRO A 141 16.86 -25.06 3.41
C PRO A 141 18.23 -25.00 4.09
N THR A 142 18.86 -26.16 4.28
CA THR A 142 20.24 -26.27 4.78
C THR A 142 21.21 -26.37 3.59
N LYS A 143 22.48 -25.98 3.79
CA LYS A 143 23.53 -26.11 2.75
C LYS A 143 23.58 -27.53 2.16
N ARG A 144 23.53 -28.55 3.03
CA ARG A 144 23.49 -29.97 2.64
C ARG A 144 22.30 -30.28 1.72
N TRP A 145 21.11 -29.80 2.07
CA TRP A 145 19.91 -30.03 1.26
C TRP A 145 20.01 -29.32 -0.10
N LEU A 146 20.52 -28.09 -0.14
CA LEU A 146 20.69 -27.33 -1.39
C LEU A 146 21.64 -28.05 -2.36
N VAL A 147 22.81 -28.49 -1.89
CA VAL A 147 23.79 -29.22 -2.72
C VAL A 147 23.19 -30.54 -3.21
N LYS A 148 22.57 -31.32 -2.33
CA LYS A 148 21.91 -32.57 -2.71
C LYS A 148 20.81 -32.33 -3.75
N LYS A 149 19.97 -31.31 -3.56
CA LYS A 149 18.86 -31.03 -4.47
C LYS A 149 19.36 -30.55 -5.84
N ALA A 150 20.37 -29.68 -5.87
CA ALA A 150 21.02 -29.23 -7.11
C ALA A 150 21.67 -30.39 -7.87
N PHE A 151 22.37 -31.28 -7.16
CA PHE A 151 22.92 -32.51 -7.73
C PHE A 151 21.82 -33.38 -8.34
N CYS A 152 20.74 -33.64 -7.59
CA CYS A 152 19.62 -34.43 -8.11
C CYS A 152 19.00 -33.82 -9.37
N ILE A 153 18.87 -32.49 -9.48
CA ILE A 153 18.33 -31.80 -10.67
C ILE A 153 19.30 -31.86 -11.87
N LYS A 154 20.62 -32.00 -11.62
CA LYS A 154 21.60 -32.12 -12.71
C LYS A 154 21.70 -33.54 -13.25
N VAL A 155 21.47 -34.54 -12.39
CA VAL A 155 21.56 -35.97 -12.73
C VAL A 155 20.29 -36.46 -13.43
N TRP A 156 19.13 -35.99 -12.99
CA TRP A 156 17.82 -36.27 -13.58
C TRP A 156 17.40 -35.15 -14.50
#